data_AF-A0ABC9SUQ5-F1
#
_entry.id   AF-A0ABC9SUQ5-F1
#
_cell.length_a   1.000
_cell.length_b   1.000
_cell.length_c   1.000
_cell.angle_alpha   90.00
_cell.angle_beta   90.00
_cell.angle_gamma   90.00
#
_symmetry.space_group_name_H-M   'P 1'
#
loop_
_entity.id
_entity.type
_entity.pdbx_description
1 polymer ?
#
loop_
_entity_poly.entity_id
_entity_poly.type
_entity_poly.pdbx_seq_one_letter_code
_entity_poly.pdbx_strand_id
1 'polypeptide(L)'
;MDKKNTDKTLVKTDFHIPESADISKIKEIDLMIEAKITFPELISQSPADVKTVPEYIKHLIIEETGADPYLRIRLKGKWVQGSTPEGNIEQELVYVKVPYGHEEKEIEAELKKQNSKNKEQKENLKDNDDGYIQLKLL
;
A
#
# COMPACT_ATOMS: atom_id res chain seq x y z
N MET A 1 1.10 -31.53 13.08
CA MET A 1 1.08 -30.54 14.18
C MET A 1 0.88 -29.20 13.51
N ASP A 2 -0.38 -28.87 13.26
CA ASP A 2 -0.74 -27.67 12.52
C ASP A 2 -0.31 -26.46 13.32
N LYS A 3 0.64 -25.72 12.75
CA LYS A 3 1.09 -24.44 13.27
C LYS A 3 -0.11 -23.51 13.12
N LYS A 4 -0.99 -23.47 14.12
CA LYS A 4 -2.09 -22.50 14.19
C LYS A 4 -1.46 -21.14 13.95
N ASN A 5 -1.82 -20.55 12.82
CA ASN A 5 -1.58 -19.16 12.54
C ASN A 5 -2.26 -18.40 13.68
N THR A 6 -1.50 -18.05 14.73
CA THR A 6 -1.88 -16.96 15.61
C THR A 6 -1.91 -15.74 14.70
N ASP A 7 -3.07 -15.48 14.10
CA ASP A 7 -3.42 -14.13 13.67
C ASP A 7 -3.06 -13.24 14.85
N LYS A 8 -1.99 -12.46 14.70
CA LYS A 8 -1.53 -11.53 15.73
C LYS A 8 -2.51 -10.37 15.77
N THR A 9 -3.69 -10.64 16.33
CA THR A 9 -4.72 -9.64 16.58
C THR A 9 -4.20 -8.68 17.63
N LEU A 10 -4.28 -7.38 17.32
CA LEU A 10 -3.88 -6.32 18.24
C LEU A 10 -4.64 -6.42 19.56
N VAL A 11 -3.92 -6.20 20.66
CA VAL A 11 -4.47 -6.10 22.01
C VAL A 11 -4.28 -4.69 22.56
N LYS A 12 -5.04 -4.32 23.60
CA LYS A 12 -5.01 -2.97 24.17
C LYS A 12 -3.60 -2.52 24.59
N THR A 13 -2.77 -3.45 25.06
CA THR A 13 -1.40 -3.16 25.49
C THR A 13 -0.44 -2.84 24.34
N ASP A 14 -0.82 -3.12 23.08
CA ASP A 14 -0.01 -2.76 21.91
C ASP A 14 -0.09 -1.25 21.60
N PHE A 15 -1.12 -0.57 22.11
CA PHE A 15 -1.34 0.85 21.87
C PHE A 15 -0.50 1.70 22.83
N HIS A 16 0.26 2.64 22.27
CA HIS A 16 1.07 3.56 23.06
C HIS A 16 0.17 4.61 23.75
N ILE A 17 0.35 4.77 25.05
CA ILE A 17 -0.27 5.83 25.85
C ILE A 17 0.87 6.70 26.40
N PRO A 18 0.91 8.02 26.08
CA PRO A 18 1.91 8.91 26.63
C PRO A 18 1.83 8.97 28.16
N GLU A 19 2.97 9.03 28.85
CA GLU A 19 3.01 9.06 30.32
C GLU A 19 2.26 10.25 30.94
N SER A 20 2.14 11.36 30.19
CA SER A 20 1.42 12.56 30.61
C SER A 20 -0.08 12.51 30.34
N ALA A 21 -0.59 11.45 29.70
CA ALA A 21 -1.99 11.35 29.31
C ALA A 21 -2.88 10.84 30.46
N ASP A 22 -3.99 11.54 30.67
CA ASP A 22 -5.03 11.11 31.60
C ASP A 22 -5.89 10.03 30.94
N ILE A 23 -5.65 8.77 31.32
CA ILE A 23 -6.30 7.57 30.77
C ILE A 23 -7.84 7.68 30.82
N SER A 24 -8.39 8.37 31.82
CA SER A 24 -9.84 8.53 31.97
C SER A 24 -10.49 9.35 30.85
N LYS A 25 -9.69 10.17 30.15
CA LYS A 25 -10.16 11.05 29.07
C LYS A 25 -9.92 10.49 27.67
N ILE A 26 -9.14 9.41 27.56
CA ILE A 26 -8.80 8.81 26.27
C ILE A 26 -10.00 7.99 25.77
N LYS A 27 -10.59 8.43 24.66
CA LYS A 27 -11.71 7.74 24.01
C LYS A 27 -11.28 6.85 22.84
N GLU A 28 -10.15 7.18 22.23
CA GLU A 28 -9.59 6.43 21.10
C GLU A 28 -8.07 6.54 21.06
N ILE A 29 -7.42 5.53 20.50
CA ILE A 29 -5.96 5.51 20.24
C ILE A 29 -5.74 4.83 18.89
N ASP A 30 -4.97 5.48 18.01
CA ASP A 30 -4.57 4.91 16.73
C ASP A 30 -3.17 4.30 16.81
N LEU A 31 -2.96 3.21 16.08
CA LEU A 31 -1.70 2.51 15.90
C LEU A 31 -1.45 2.30 14.41
N MET A 32 -0.21 2.50 13.99
CA MET A 32 0.22 2.23 12.62
C MET A 32 1.60 1.60 12.64
N ILE A 33 1.72 0.42 12.02
CA ILE A 33 3.00 -0.26 11.80
C ILE A 33 3.14 -0.46 10.30
N GLU A 34 4.31 -0.15 9.78
CA GLU A 34 4.61 -0.32 8.37
C GLU A 34 5.92 -1.08 8.17
N ALA A 35 5.90 -2.04 7.25
CA ALA A 35 7.05 -2.85 6.91
C ALA A 35 7.36 -2.74 5.41
N LYS A 36 8.63 -2.54 5.08
CA LYS A 36 9.20 -2.68 3.74
C LYS A 36 9.92 -4.02 3.65
N ILE A 37 9.48 -4.88 2.76
CA ILE A 37 10.04 -6.21 2.51
C ILE A 37 10.75 -6.17 1.17
N THR A 38 12.06 -6.41 1.18
CA THR A 38 12.91 -6.49 0.00
C THR A 38 13.19 -7.94 -0.36
N PHE A 39 13.43 -8.23 -1.63
CA PHE A 39 13.67 -9.59 -2.15
C PHE A 39 15.03 -9.67 -2.86
N PRO A 40 16.15 -9.80 -2.11
CA PRO A 40 17.49 -9.88 -2.70
C PRO A 40 17.67 -11.02 -3.71
N GLU A 41 16.87 -12.09 -3.58
CA GLU A 41 16.82 -13.21 -4.51
C GLU A 41 16.39 -12.80 -5.92
N LEU A 42 15.57 -11.76 -6.07
CA LEU A 42 15.14 -11.26 -7.38
C LEU A 42 16.27 -10.50 -8.11
N ILE A 43 17.29 -10.07 -7.38
CA ILE A 43 18.43 -9.30 -7.90
C ILE A 43 19.58 -10.24 -8.26
N SER A 44 19.80 -11.25 -7.42
CA SER A 44 21.00 -12.09 -7.43
C SER A 44 20.86 -13.39 -8.22
N GLN A 45 19.64 -13.81 -8.56
CA GLN A 45 19.39 -15.05 -9.30
C GLN A 45 18.96 -14.75 -10.73
N SER A 46 19.34 -15.60 -11.68
CA SER A 46 18.82 -15.45 -13.03
C SER A 46 17.31 -15.72 -13.02
N PRO A 47 16.50 -15.07 -13.87
CA PRO A 47 15.06 -15.31 -13.93
C PRO A 47 14.67 -16.79 -14.16
N ALA A 48 15.57 -17.60 -14.73
CA ALA A 48 15.38 -19.03 -14.92
C ALA A 48 15.51 -19.86 -13.63
N ASP A 49 16.18 -19.32 -12.61
CA ASP A 49 16.42 -19.98 -11.32
C ASP A 49 15.34 -19.64 -10.27
N VAL A 50 14.54 -18.60 -10.52
CA VAL A 50 13.42 -18.18 -9.67
C VAL A 50 12.24 -19.14 -9.88
N LYS A 51 12.18 -20.18 -9.04
CA LYS A 51 11.17 -21.27 -9.16
C LYS A 51 9.73 -20.86 -8.83
N THR A 52 9.50 -19.65 -8.31
CA THR A 52 8.19 -19.25 -7.81
C THR A 52 7.92 -17.79 -8.11
N VAL A 53 6.85 -17.51 -8.84
CA VAL A 53 6.25 -16.17 -8.90
C VAL A 53 5.49 -15.96 -7.59
N PRO A 54 5.83 -14.96 -6.76
CA PRO A 54 5.09 -14.72 -5.53
C PRO A 54 3.63 -14.38 -5.83
N GLU A 55 2.68 -14.98 -5.11
CA GLU A 55 1.25 -14.66 -5.25
C GLU A 55 0.95 -13.15 -5.03
N TYR A 56 1.85 -12.46 -4.34
CA TYR A 56 1.78 -11.05 -4.01
C TYR A 56 2.47 -10.13 -5.03
N ILE A 57 2.88 -10.63 -6.20
CA ILE A 57 3.59 -9.83 -7.22
C ILE A 57 2.81 -8.58 -7.64
N LYS A 58 1.47 -8.65 -7.65
CA LYS A 58 0.55 -7.53 -7.95
C LYS A 58 0.57 -6.39 -6.92
N HIS A 59 1.21 -6.61 -5.77
CA HIS A 59 1.34 -5.65 -4.69
C HIS A 59 2.77 -5.11 -4.57
N LEU A 60 3.70 -5.58 -5.40
CA LEU A 60 5.06 -5.02 -5.44
C LEU A 60 5.03 -3.59 -5.97
N ILE A 61 5.90 -2.77 -5.41
CA ILE A 61 6.20 -1.42 -5.86
C ILE A 61 7.55 -1.44 -6.58
N ILE A 62 7.60 -0.75 -7.70
CA ILE A 62 8.82 -0.43 -8.45
C ILE A 62 8.85 1.10 -8.53
N GLU A 63 9.85 1.73 -7.91
CA GLU A 63 9.92 3.21 -7.84
C GLU A 63 10.26 3.82 -9.20
N GLU A 64 11.20 3.21 -9.92
CA GLU A 64 11.64 3.64 -11.24
C GLU A 64 12.06 2.43 -12.10
N THR A 65 12.20 2.63 -13.41
CA THR A 65 12.62 1.56 -14.32
C THR A 65 13.99 1.04 -13.94
N GLY A 66 14.09 -0.24 -13.59
CA GLY A 66 15.32 -0.89 -13.17
C GLY A 66 15.58 -0.88 -11.67
N ALA A 67 14.72 -0.26 -10.86
CA ALA A 67 14.79 -0.36 -9.41
C ALA A 67 14.30 -1.72 -8.90
N ASP A 68 14.87 -2.15 -7.78
CA ASP A 68 14.53 -3.42 -7.15
C ASP A 68 13.09 -3.39 -6.61
N PRO A 69 12.25 -4.38 -6.96
CA PRO A 69 10.89 -4.42 -6.46
C PRO A 69 10.86 -4.74 -4.96
N TYR A 70 9.94 -4.11 -4.25
CA TYR A 70 9.70 -4.41 -2.83
C TYR A 70 8.21 -4.42 -2.52
N LEU A 71 7.85 -5.03 -1.39
CA LEU A 71 6.50 -5.06 -0.87
C LEU A 71 6.40 -4.11 0.33
N ARG A 72 5.33 -3.32 0.39
CA ARG A 72 5.06 -2.43 1.52
C ARG A 72 3.72 -2.82 2.14
N ILE A 73 3.76 -3.24 3.41
CA ILE A 73 2.58 -3.68 4.16
C ILE A 73 2.38 -2.73 5.32
N ARG A 74 1.14 -2.31 5.57
CA ARG A 74 0.77 -1.47 6.70
C ARG A 74 -0.32 -2.15 7.52
N LEU A 75 -0.08 -2.30 8.81
CA LEU A 75 -1.08 -2.64 9.81
C LEU A 75 -1.59 -1.35 10.45
N LYS A 76 -2.90 -1.12 10.36
CA LYS A 76 -3.59 -0.05 11.07
C LYS A 76 -4.39 -0.67 12.21
N GLY A 77 -4.30 -0.08 13.39
CA GLY A 77 -5.08 -0.44 14.55
C GLY A 77 -5.79 0.79 15.08
N LYS A 78 -7.03 0.63 15.54
CA LYS A 78 -7.76 1.66 16.26
C LYS A 78 -8.41 1.05 17.49
N TRP A 79 -8.02 1.53 18.66
CA TRP A 79 -8.68 1.22 19.92
C TRP A 79 -9.71 2.30 20.21
N VAL A 80 -10.91 1.90 20.64
CA VAL A 80 -12.00 2.79 21.05
C VAL A 80 -12.50 2.35 22.42
N GLN A 81 -12.74 3.31 23.30
CA GLN A 81 -13.31 3.08 24.62
C GLN A 81 -14.68 2.40 24.48
N GLY A 82 -14.81 1.21 25.03
CA GLY A 82 -16.04 0.42 25.04
C GLY A 82 -16.66 0.33 26.44
N SER A 83 -17.67 -0.52 26.57
CA SER A 83 -18.30 -0.86 27.85
C SER A 83 -17.46 -1.81 28.71
N THR A 84 -16.43 -2.43 28.13
CA THR A 84 -15.48 -3.32 28.80
C THR A 84 -14.14 -2.62 29.01
N PRO A 85 -13.32 -3.06 30.00
CA PRO A 85 -11.97 -2.53 30.19
C PRO A 85 -11.06 -2.65 28.96
N GLU A 86 -11.30 -3.66 28.12
CA GLU A 86 -10.55 -3.90 26.88
C GLU A 86 -10.95 -2.98 25.74
N GLY A 87 -12.13 -2.36 25.80
CA GLY A 87 -12.67 -1.56 24.71
C GLY A 87 -12.91 -2.36 23.43
N ASN A 88 -13.03 -1.65 22.31
CA ASN A 88 -13.17 -2.23 20.98
C ASN A 88 -11.90 -1.96 20.17
N ILE A 89 -11.40 -2.98 19.48
CA ILE A 89 -10.21 -2.87 18.62
C ILE A 89 -10.61 -3.18 17.19
N GLU A 90 -10.38 -2.23 16.31
CA GLU A 90 -10.44 -2.40 14.86
C GLU A 90 -9.02 -2.56 14.33
N GLN A 91 -8.80 -3.51 13.42
CA GLN A 91 -7.51 -3.70 12.77
C GLN A 91 -7.69 -3.94 11.27
N GLU A 92 -6.75 -3.42 10.48
CA GLU A 92 -6.75 -3.54 9.03
C GLU A 92 -5.30 -3.75 8.53
N LEU A 93 -5.08 -4.81 7.76
CA LEU A 93 -3.81 -5.06 7.06
C LEU A 93 -3.96 -4.67 5.59
N VAL A 94 -3.17 -3.71 5.14
CA VAL A 94 -3.22 -3.19 3.77
C VAL A 94 -1.88 -3.30 3.06
N TYR A 95 -1.93 -3.52 1.74
CA TYR A 95 -0.78 -3.39 0.86
C TYR A 95 -0.69 -1.96 0.36
N VAL A 96 0.40 -1.28 0.68
CA VAL A 96 0.64 0.11 0.27
C VAL A 96 1.24 0.07 -1.13
N LYS A 97 0.64 0.82 -2.06
CA LYS A 97 1.14 0.95 -3.46
C LYS A 97 1.92 2.23 -3.70
N VAL A 98 1.93 3.13 -2.71
CA VAL A 98 2.70 4.36 -2.76
C VAL A 98 4.15 4.03 -2.41
N PRO A 99 5.12 4.47 -3.23
CA PRO A 99 6.53 4.39 -2.93
C PRO A 99 6.88 4.86 -1.52
N TYR A 100 7.90 4.23 -0.95
CA TYR A 100 8.41 4.60 0.36
C TYR A 100 8.92 6.05 0.33
N GLY A 101 8.61 6.83 1.36
CA GLY A 101 8.98 8.25 1.44
C GLY A 101 8.06 9.23 0.70
N HIS A 102 7.08 8.74 -0.06
CA HIS A 102 6.07 9.60 -0.71
C HIS A 102 4.78 9.68 0.12
N GLU A 103 4.14 10.85 0.12
CA GLU A 103 2.83 11.03 0.74
C GLU A 103 1.72 10.48 -0.16
N GLU A 104 0.73 9.79 0.42
CA GLU A 104 -0.37 9.19 -0.36
C GLU A 104 -1.21 10.25 -1.09
N LYS A 105 -1.33 11.45 -0.52
CA LYS A 105 -2.06 12.59 -1.11
C LYS A 105 -1.39 13.12 -2.38
N GLU A 106 -0.07 12.99 -2.48
CA GLU A 106 0.71 13.47 -3.62
C GLU A 106 0.43 12.59 -4.86
N ILE A 107 0.38 11.27 -4.66
CA ILE A 107 0.11 10.31 -5.74
C ILE A 107 -1.34 10.34 -6.22
N GLU A 108 -2.32 10.55 -5.34
CA GLU A 108 -3.72 10.72 -5.76
C GLU A 108 -3.90 11.94 -6.67
N ALA A 109 -3.18 13.03 -6.40
CA ALA A 109 -3.20 14.22 -7.24
C ALA A 109 -2.55 13.97 -8.60
N GLU A 110 -1.46 13.20 -8.66
CA GLU A 110 -0.78 12.83 -9.90
C GLU A 110 -1.61 11.87 -10.77
N LEU A 111 -2.24 10.85 -10.16
CA LEU A 111 -3.15 9.94 -10.85
C LEU A 111 -4.36 10.69 -11.45
N LYS A 112 -4.93 11.66 -10.72
CA LYS A 112 -6.01 12.51 -11.24
C LYS A 112 -5.54 13.34 -12.45
N LYS A 113 -4.33 13.91 -12.42
CA LYS A 113 -3.73 14.66 -13.54
C LYS A 113 -3.41 13.79 -14.76
N GLN A 114 -2.95 12.56 -14.56
CA GLN A 114 -2.73 11.62 -15.68
C GLN A 114 -4.05 11.17 -16.31
N ASN A 115 -5.08 10.90 -15.49
CA ASN A 115 -6.40 10.51 -15.99
C ASN A 115 -7.10 11.63 -16.76
N SER A 116 -6.94 12.89 -16.35
CA SER A 116 -7.48 14.03 -17.12
C SER A 116 -6.81 14.19 -18.48
N LYS A 117 -5.46 14.06 -18.54
CA LYS A 117 -4.71 14.09 -19.80
C LYS A 117 -5.08 12.95 -20.75
N ASN A 118 -5.24 11.74 -20.21
CA ASN A 118 -5.67 10.57 -21.00
C ASN A 118 -7.10 10.70 -21.51
N LYS A 119 -7.98 11.40 -20.78
CA LYS A 119 -9.34 11.69 -21.22
C LYS A 119 -9.37 12.70 -22.37
N GLU A 120 -8.60 13.80 -22.28
CA GLU A 120 -8.46 14.77 -23.37
C GLU A 120 -7.88 14.13 -24.64
N GLN A 121 -6.88 13.25 -24.51
CA GLN A 121 -6.34 12.52 -25.67
C GLN A 121 -7.38 11.58 -26.32
N LYS A 122 -8.24 10.92 -25.53
CA LYS A 122 -9.31 10.06 -26.05
C LYS A 122 -10.48 10.83 -26.66
N GLU A 123 -10.79 12.03 -26.19
CA GLU A 123 -11.80 12.91 -26.82
C GLU A 123 -11.27 13.46 -28.15
N ASN A 124 -10.00 13.87 -28.21
CA ASN A 124 -9.34 14.30 -29.46
C ASN A 124 -9.16 13.18 -30.51
N LEU A 125 -9.28 11.90 -30.11
CA LEU A 125 -9.24 10.75 -31.01
C LEU A 125 -10.64 10.35 -31.54
N LYS A 126 -11.72 10.93 -31.03
CA LYS A 126 -13.10 10.63 -31.46
C LYS A 126 -13.63 11.56 -32.55
N ASP A 127 -12.95 12.67 -32.82
CA ASP A 127 -13.40 13.67 -33.81
C ASP A 127 -12.70 13.55 -35.18
N ASN A 128 -11.98 12.45 -35.44
CA ASN A 128 -11.45 12.19 -36.77
C ASN A 128 -12.27 11.07 -37.44
N ASP A 129 -13.36 11.46 -38.09
CA ASP A 129 -14.16 10.62 -39.00
C ASP A 129 -13.42 10.24 -40.30
N ASP A 130 -12.13 10.57 -40.41
CA ASP A 130 -11.28 10.23 -41.55
C ASP A 130 -10.24 9.18 -41.12
N GLY A 131 -10.60 7.90 -41.25
CA GLY A 131 -9.88 6.73 -40.74
C GLY A 131 -8.46 6.47 -41.29
N TYR A 132 -7.51 7.38 -41.08
CA TYR A 132 -6.08 7.15 -41.30
C TYR A 132 -5.25 7.73 -40.16
N ILE A 133 -4.67 6.84 -39.34
CA ILE A 133 -3.60 7.20 -38.40
C ILE A 133 -2.28 7.26 -39.20
N GLN A 134 -1.72 8.47 -39.38
CA GLN A 134 -0.37 8.62 -39.92
C GLN A 134 0.67 8.51 -38.80
N LEU A 135 1.42 7.41 -38.79
CA LEU A 135 2.69 7.29 -38.07
C LEU A 135 3.75 8.15 -38.76
N LYS A 136 4.12 9.29 -38.17
CA LYS A 136 5.40 9.94 -38.49
C LYS A 136 6.52 9.22 -37.74
N LEU A 137 7.20 8.32 -38.44
CA LEU A 137 8.54 7.84 -38.06
C LEU A 137 9.54 8.97 -38.34
N LEU A 138 10.33 9.30 -37.32
CA LEU A 138 11.58 10.06 -37.46
C LEU A 138 12.72 9.07 -37.72
#